data_AF-A0A843TGV1-F1
#
_entry.id   AF-A0A843TGV1-F1
#
_cell.length_a   1.000
_cell.length_b   1.000
_cell.length_c   1.000
_cell.angle_alpha   90.00
_cell.angle_beta   90.00
_cell.angle_gamma   90.00
#
_symmetry.space_group_name_H-M   'P 1'
#
loop_
_entity.id
_entity.type
_entity.pdbx_description
1 polymer ?
#
loop_
_entity_poly.entity_id
_entity_poly.type
_entity_poly.pdbx_seq_one_letter_code
_entity_poly.pdbx_strand_id
1 'polypeptide(L)' 'MRRGAPAPVPQEHGHGGPSIMERFKWMAPHSFKGESQSLLVESWMREVEKIFRVIRCAEEDKVSLATYMLQ' A
#
# COMPACT_ATOMS: atom_id res chain seq x y z
N MET A 1 41.65 -22.99 -18.19
CA MET A 1 40.18 -23.06 -18.22
C MET A 1 39.64 -21.81 -17.55
N ARG A 2 39.01 -20.88 -18.28
CA ARG A 2 38.39 -19.69 -17.68
C ARG A 2 36.98 -20.09 -17.21
N ARG A 3 36.74 -20.07 -15.90
CA ARG A 3 35.39 -20.21 -15.34
C ARG A 3 34.55 -19.05 -15.89
N GLY A 4 33.50 -19.37 -16.65
CA GLY A 4 32.53 -18.37 -17.07
C GLY A 4 31.88 -17.75 -15.83
N ALA A 5 31.84 -16.43 -15.77
CA ALA A 5 31.06 -15.74 -14.75
C ALA A 5 29.57 -16.08 -14.97
N PRO A 6 28.78 -16.32 -13.91
CA PRO A 6 27.33 -16.44 -14.07
C PRO A 6 26.80 -15.15 -14.68
N ALA A 7 25.89 -15.27 -15.64
CA ALA A 7 25.21 -14.12 -16.23
C ALA A 7 24.59 -13.27 -15.12
N PRO A 8 24.61 -11.92 -15.23
CA PRO A 8 23.84 -11.10 -14.32
C PRO A 8 22.39 -11.55 -14.44
N VAL A 9 21.83 -12.03 -13.32
CA VAL A 9 20.39 -12.22 -13.20
C VAL A 9 19.75 -10.90 -13.63
N PRO A 10 18.71 -10.91 -14.48
CA PRO A 10 17.89 -9.72 -14.69
C PRO A 10 17.41 -9.30 -13.30
N GLN A 11 18.01 -8.23 -12.77
CA GLN A 11 17.44 -7.52 -11.65
C GLN A 11 16.17 -6.90 -12.22
N GLU A 12 15.04 -7.59 -12.03
CA GLU A 12 13.70 -7.10 -12.33
C GLU A 12 13.34 -5.96 -11.35
N HIS A 13 14.17 -4.91 -11.32
CA HIS A 13 13.88 -3.66 -10.63
C HIS A 13 13.03 -2.81 -11.57
N GLY A 14 11.71 -2.88 -11.35
CA GLY A 14 10.78 -1.80 -11.68
C GLY A 14 10.07 -1.93 -13.03
N HIS A 15 9.12 -2.85 -13.13
CA HIS A 15 8.13 -2.82 -14.21
C HIS A 15 7.09 -1.72 -13.96
N GLY A 16 7.46 -0.49 -14.33
CA GLY A 16 6.63 0.49 -15.06
C GLY A 16 5.28 0.96 -14.50
N GLY A 17 4.97 0.74 -13.22
CA GLY A 17 3.72 1.19 -12.61
C GLY A 17 3.93 1.93 -11.28
N PRO A 18 2.95 2.77 -10.87
CA PRO A 18 2.98 3.43 -9.57
C PRO A 18 2.99 2.38 -8.45
N SER A 19 3.81 2.61 -7.43
CA SER A 19 3.86 1.80 -6.22
C SER A 19 2.50 1.72 -5.55
N ILE A 20 2.29 0.72 -4.70
CA ILE A 20 1.04 0.58 -3.94
C ILE A 20 0.75 1.83 -3.09
N MET A 21 1.79 2.46 -2.54
CA MET A 21 1.70 3.72 -1.80
C MET A 21 1.27 4.89 -2.69
N GLU A 22 1.82 5.02 -3.91
CA GLU A 22 1.40 6.06 -4.85
C GLU A 22 -0.05 5.89 -5.27
N ARG A 23 -0.46 4.66 -5.58
CA ARG A 23 -1.86 4.32 -5.90
C ARG A 23 -2.78 4.63 -4.72
N PHE A 24 -2.36 4.33 -3.49
CA PHE A 24 -3.11 4.65 -2.28
C PHE A 24 -3.28 6.16 -2.10
N LYS A 25 -2.20 6.96 -2.27
CA LYS A 25 -2.27 8.43 -2.19
C LYS A 25 -3.16 9.05 -3.25
N TRP A 26 -3.21 8.50 -4.46
CA TRP A 26 -4.12 8.97 -5.51
C TRP A 26 -5.60 8.81 -5.19
N MET A 27 -5.95 7.91 -4.25
CA MET A 27 -7.33 7.77 -3.78
C MET A 27 -7.74 8.86 -2.77
N ALA A 28 -6.83 9.77 -2.41
CA ALA A 28 -7.03 10.83 -1.42
C ALA A 28 -7.71 10.31 -0.13
N PRO A 29 -7.11 9.29 0.53
CA PRO A 29 -7.71 8.66 1.69
C PRO A 29 -7.91 9.68 2.83
N HIS A 30 -8.97 9.51 3.63
CA HIS A 30 -9.27 10.40 4.76
C HIS A 30 -8.47 10.01 6.01
N SER A 31 -7.78 10.97 6.62
CA SER A 31 -7.04 10.73 7.87
C SER A 31 -7.95 10.45 9.05
N PHE A 32 -7.55 9.51 9.88
CA PHE A 32 -8.18 9.25 11.17
C PHE A 32 -7.63 10.22 12.21
N LYS A 33 -8.49 10.93 12.95
CA LYS A 33 -8.07 11.97 13.91
C LYS A 33 -8.19 11.51 15.36
N GLY A 34 -8.33 10.20 15.59
CA GLY A 34 -8.50 9.66 16.93
C GLY A 34 -9.93 9.75 17.44
N GLU A 35 -10.92 9.64 16.55
CA GLU A 35 -12.33 9.65 16.92
C GLU A 35 -12.65 8.50 17.90
N SER A 36 -13.30 8.83 19.02
CA SER A 36 -13.71 7.85 20.04
C SER A 36 -15.10 7.24 19.80
N GLN A 37 -15.85 7.79 18.83
CA GLN A 37 -17.18 7.31 18.49
C GLN A 37 -17.08 6.08 17.58
N SER A 38 -17.61 4.94 18.02
CA SER A 38 -17.56 3.66 17.27
C SER A 38 -18.01 3.79 15.82
N LEU A 39 -19.07 4.56 15.55
CA LEU A 39 -19.59 4.77 14.21
C LEU A 39 -18.60 5.50 13.28
N LEU A 40 -17.85 6.48 13.82
CA LEU A 40 -16.84 7.21 13.05
C LEU A 40 -15.62 6.31 12.75
N VAL A 41 -15.19 5.51 13.74
CA VAL A 41 -14.11 4.53 13.58
C VAL A 41 -14.49 3.49 12.52
N GLU A 42 -15.70 2.92 12.62
CA GLU A 42 -16.22 1.94 11.65
C GLU A 42 -16.36 2.53 10.24
N SER A 43 -16.87 3.75 10.11
CA SER A 43 -16.98 4.41 8.82
C SER A 43 -15.60 4.59 8.18
N TRP A 44 -14.63 5.09 8.96
CA TRP A 44 -13.26 5.26 8.50
C TRP A 44 -12.63 3.93 8.06
N MET A 45 -12.76 2.87 8.89
CA MET A 45 -12.27 1.53 8.53
C MET A 45 -12.88 1.02 7.22
N ARG A 46 -14.19 1.17 7.04
CA ARG A 46 -14.88 0.77 5.80
C ARG A 46 -14.40 1.54 4.58
N GLU A 47 -14.08 2.83 4.72
CA GLU A 47 -13.52 3.62 3.62
C GLU A 47 -12.11 3.16 3.25
N VAL A 48 -11.24 2.94 4.23
CA VAL A 48 -9.89 2.41 4.02
C VAL A 48 -9.94 1.02 3.37
N GLU A 49 -10.84 0.14 3.82
CA GLU A 49 -11.02 -1.18 3.20
C GLU A 49 -11.47 -1.10 1.73
N LYS A 50 -12.35 -0.15 1.38
CA LYS A 50 -12.75 0.05 -0.02
C LYS A 50 -11.55 0.42 -0.88
N ILE A 51 -10.69 1.30 -0.38
CA ILE A 51 -9.47 1.71 -1.08
C ILE A 51 -8.55 0.51 -1.31
N PHE A 52 -8.30 -0.32 -0.28
CA PHE A 52 -7.50 -1.53 -0.42
C PHE A 52 -8.03 -2.47 -1.51
N ARG A 53 -9.35 -2.65 -1.60
CA ARG A 53 -9.97 -3.47 -2.65
C ARG A 53 -9.79 -2.86 -4.04
N VAL A 54 -9.93 -1.54 -4.17
CA VAL A 54 -9.76 -0.82 -5.46
C VAL A 54 -8.33 -0.94 -5.97
N ILE A 55 -7.33 -0.74 -5.11
CA ILE A 55 -5.92 -0.80 -5.51
C ILE A 55 -5.35 -2.23 -5.55
N ARG A 56 -6.16 -3.24 -5.17
CA ARG A 56 -5.75 -4.64 -5.03
C ARG A 56 -4.55 -4.80 -4.08
N CYS A 57 -4.64 -4.15 -2.92
CA CYS A 57 -3.63 -4.20 -1.86
C CYS A 57 -3.53 -5.61 -1.27
N ALA A 58 -2.30 -6.12 -1.10
CA ALA A 58 -2.03 -7.35 -0.37
C ALA A 58 -2.21 -7.14 1.14
N GLU A 59 -2.53 -8.19 1.89
CA GLU A 59 -2.73 -8.10 3.35
C GLU A 59 -1.49 -7.58 4.09
N GLU A 60 -0.29 -7.95 3.63
CA GLU A 60 0.99 -7.55 4.22
C GLU A 60 1.24 -6.03 4.15
N ASP A 61 0.71 -5.36 3.13
CA ASP A 61 0.90 -3.90 2.92
C ASP A 61 -0.15 -3.06 3.66
N LYS A 62 -1.30 -3.64 4.03
CA LYS A 62 -2.45 -2.89 4.56
C LYS A 62 -2.10 -2.11 5.82
N VAL A 63 -1.35 -2.73 6.74
CA VAL A 63 -0.99 -2.09 8.01
C VAL A 63 -0.12 -0.86 7.76
N SER A 64 0.88 -0.97 6.88
CA SER A 64 1.75 0.15 6.52
C SER A 64 0.97 1.30 5.87
N LEU A 65 0.01 1.00 4.99
CA LEU A 65 -0.85 2.00 4.35
C LEU A 65 -1.87 2.63 5.33
N ALA A 66 -2.48 1.83 6.20
CA ALA A 66 -3.41 2.33 7.21
C ALA A 66 -2.69 3.20 8.24
N THR A 67 -1.45 2.85 8.60
CA THR A 67 -0.63 3.65 9.55
C THR A 67 -0.35 5.04 9.00
N TYR A 68 -0.17 5.19 7.68
CA TYR A 68 -0.01 6.50 7.03
C TYR A 68 -1.22 7.43 7.23
N MET A 69 -2.40 6.89 7.53
CA MET A 69 -3.63 7.65 7.70
C MET A 69 -3.85 8.20 9.10
N LEU A 70 -3.02 7.84 10.07
CA LEU A 70 -3.14 8.27 11.46
C LEU A 70 -2.48 9.65 11.64
N GLN A 71 -3.16 10.57 12.33
CA GLN A 71 -2.65 11.91 12.69
C GLN A 71 -2.08 11.96 14.10
#